data_AF-A0A1H3LZ66-F1
#
_entry.id   AF-A0A1H3LZ66-F1
#
_cell.length_a   1.000
_cell.length_b   1.000
_cell.length_c   1.000
_cell.angle_alpha   90.00
_cell.angle_beta   90.00
_cell.angle_gamma   90.00
#
_symmetry.space_group_name_H-M   'P 1'
#
loop_
_entity.id
_entity.type
_entity.pdbx_description
1 polymer ?
#
loop_
_entity_poly.entity_id
_entity_poly.type
_entity_poly.pdbx_seq_one_letter_code
_entity_poly.pdbx_strand_id
1 'polypeptide(L)'
;MRSRFIGSRQIESAEIVDEQKVYLRVTLSDEYYPNEVLARLEIRWYRNDDFTMHYQENRKDEAWKCRWDRHPNAHNTRDHFHPPPMASQSDADDAQWPADHRDMCRLVLDFLEERIETVW
;
A
#
# COMPACT_ATOMS: atom_id res chain seq x y z
N MET A 1 21.34 9.64 -0.65
CA MET A 1 20.01 8.98 -0.67
C MET A 1 19.96 7.96 -1.82
N ARG A 2 20.87 6.96 -1.84
CA ARG A 2 21.25 6.20 -3.04
C ARG A 2 21.04 4.67 -2.95
N SER A 3 20.28 4.19 -1.97
CA SER A 3 20.17 2.73 -1.73
C SER A 3 18.88 2.42 -0.99
N ARG A 4 17.75 2.26 -1.69
CA ARG A 4 16.54 1.67 -1.08
C ARG A 4 15.75 0.70 -1.95
N PHE A 5 16.13 0.47 -3.22
CA PHE A 5 15.29 -0.34 -4.12
C PHE A 5 15.99 -1.49 -4.84
N ILE A 6 17.33 -1.58 -4.85
CA ILE A 6 18.04 -2.69 -5.49
C ILE A 6 18.88 -3.37 -4.40
N GLY A 7 18.37 -4.47 -3.86
CA GLY A 7 19.04 -5.30 -2.85
C GLY A 7 18.63 -5.08 -1.39
N SER A 8 17.54 -4.37 -1.09
CA SER A 8 17.02 -4.33 0.28
C SER A 8 16.30 -5.64 0.60
N ARG A 9 16.58 -6.19 1.79
CA ARG A 9 15.99 -7.42 2.36
C ARG A 9 14.45 -7.40 2.49
N GLN A 10 13.82 -6.30 2.08
CA GLN A 10 12.43 -5.94 2.35
C GLN A 10 11.47 -6.32 1.23
N ILE A 11 11.97 -6.37 -0.01
CA ILE A 11 11.16 -6.62 -1.21
C ILE A 11 11.61 -7.95 -1.81
N GLU A 12 10.68 -8.88 -1.96
CA GLU A 12 10.91 -10.15 -2.64
C GLU A 12 10.79 -9.97 -4.16
N SER A 13 9.72 -9.31 -4.63
CA SER A 13 9.52 -9.02 -6.05
C SER A 13 8.76 -7.70 -6.28
N ALA A 14 8.96 -7.12 -7.46
CA ALA A 14 8.23 -5.95 -7.92
C ALA A 14 7.92 -6.11 -9.41
N GLU A 15 6.63 -6.25 -9.74
CA GLU A 15 6.17 -6.70 -11.05
C GLU A 15 5.01 -5.84 -11.54
N ILE A 16 5.03 -5.47 -12.82
CA ILE A 16 3.86 -4.88 -13.46
C ILE A 16 2.93 -6.02 -13.88
N VAL A 17 1.73 -6.04 -13.32
CA VAL A 17 0.68 -7.01 -13.67
C VAL A 17 -0.25 -6.34 -14.68
N ASP A 18 -0.45 -6.98 -15.83
CA ASP A 18 -1.32 -6.53 -16.91
C ASP A 18 -2.27 -7.65 -17.32
N GLU A 19 -3.34 -7.80 -16.55
CA GLU A 19 -4.43 -8.75 -16.84
C GLU A 19 -5.72 -7.97 -17.18
N GLN A 20 -6.52 -7.64 -16.17
CA GLN A 20 -7.74 -6.83 -16.31
C GLN A 20 -7.50 -5.35 -15.99
N LYS A 21 -6.46 -5.07 -15.20
CA LYS A 21 -6.03 -3.75 -14.76
C LYS A 21 -4.50 -3.76 -14.74
N VAL A 22 -3.89 -2.66 -15.15
CA VAL A 22 -2.45 -2.44 -15.00
C VAL A 22 -2.17 -1.89 -13.61
N TYR A 23 -1.30 -2.56 -12.85
CA TYR A 23 -0.82 -2.12 -11.54
C TYR A 23 0.58 -2.69 -11.26
N LEU A 24 1.32 -2.03 -10.37
CA LEU A 24 2.56 -2.54 -9.79
C LEU A 24 2.20 -3.39 -8.58
N ARG A 25 2.62 -4.65 -8.55
CA ARG A 25 2.58 -5.51 -7.36
C ARG A 25 3.97 -5.57 -6.77
N VAL A 26 4.09 -5.24 -5.48
CA VAL A 26 5.30 -5.40 -4.68
C VAL A 26 5.01 -6.47 -3.63
N THR A 27 5.72 -7.59 -3.70
CA THR A 27 5.69 -8.63 -2.67
C THR A 27 6.79 -8.34 -1.67
N LEU A 28 6.45 -8.29 -0.40
CA LEU A 28 7.42 -8.03 0.66
C LEU A 28 8.01 -9.34 1.15
N SER A 29 9.32 -9.31 1.44
CA SER A 29 10.10 -10.47 1.86
C SER A 29 9.62 -10.99 3.21
N ASP A 30 9.52 -12.31 3.35
CA ASP A 30 9.26 -12.97 4.62
C ASP A 30 10.41 -12.75 5.62
N GLU A 31 11.63 -12.48 5.16
CA GLU A 31 12.74 -12.07 6.03
C GLU A 31 12.49 -10.71 6.71
N TYR A 32 11.53 -9.94 6.20
CA TYR A 32 11.12 -8.65 6.75
C TYR A 32 9.87 -8.73 7.64
N TYR A 33 9.15 -9.86 7.63
CA TYR A 33 8.00 -10.12 8.49
C TYR A 33 8.26 -11.33 9.38
N PRO A 34 8.27 -11.20 10.72
CA PRO A 34 8.34 -12.39 11.55
C PRO A 34 7.05 -13.23 11.39
N ASN A 35 7.25 -14.53 11.14
CA ASN A 35 6.21 -15.57 10.92
C ASN A 35 5.58 -15.58 9.52
N GLU A 36 4.75 -16.60 9.25
CA GLU A 36 4.05 -16.92 7.97
C GLU A 36 3.05 -15.83 7.51
N VAL A 37 3.52 -14.59 7.33
CA VAL A 37 2.72 -13.46 6.83
C VAL A 37 3.07 -13.24 5.36
N LEU A 38 2.07 -13.35 4.49
CA LEU A 38 2.21 -12.96 3.09
C LEU A 38 1.77 -11.51 2.94
N ALA A 39 2.73 -10.60 2.75
CA ALA A 39 2.49 -9.17 2.65
C ALA A 39 2.72 -8.66 1.21
N ARG A 40 1.79 -7.84 0.72
CA ARG A 40 1.90 -7.19 -0.60
C ARG A 40 1.39 -5.77 -0.59
N LEU A 41 2.01 -4.94 -1.42
CA LEU A 41 1.56 -3.61 -1.79
C LEU A 41 1.22 -3.59 -3.28
N GLU A 42 -0.02 -3.23 -3.60
CA GLU A 42 -0.49 -3.05 -4.97
C GLU A 42 -0.69 -1.57 -5.25
N ILE A 43 -0.08 -1.06 -6.31
CA ILE A 43 -0.17 0.35 -6.66
C ILE A 43 -0.68 0.54 -8.09
N ARG A 44 -1.73 1.33 -8.22
CA ARG A 44 -2.33 1.70 -9.50
C ARG A 44 -2.37 3.21 -9.65
N TRP A 45 -1.76 3.71 -10.71
CA TRP A 45 -1.86 5.12 -11.14
C TRP A 45 -2.70 5.26 -12.40
N TYR A 46 -3.40 6.38 -12.49
CA TYR A 46 -4.18 6.77 -13.66
C TYR A 46 -3.61 8.04 -14.29
N ARG A 47 -3.97 8.32 -15.55
CA ARG A 47 -3.47 9.47 -16.30
C ARG A 47 -3.96 10.83 -15.79
N ASN A 48 -4.97 10.84 -14.93
CA ASN A 48 -5.58 12.02 -14.31
C ASN A 48 -5.07 12.27 -12.88
N ASP A 49 -3.92 11.70 -12.53
CA ASP A 49 -3.30 11.72 -11.20
C ASP A 49 -4.10 11.04 -10.09
N ASP A 50 -5.21 10.37 -10.42
CA ASP A 50 -5.85 9.47 -9.49
C ASP A 50 -4.95 8.25 -9.22
N PHE A 51 -5.11 7.64 -8.05
CA PHE A 51 -4.41 6.42 -7.70
C PHE A 51 -5.15 5.61 -6.65
N THR A 52 -4.74 4.35 -6.54
CA THR A 52 -5.02 3.47 -5.41
C THR A 52 -3.72 2.79 -4.99
N MET A 53 -3.37 2.88 -3.71
CA MET A 53 -2.34 2.07 -3.08
C MET A 53 -3.01 1.16 -2.05
N HIS A 54 -2.91 -0.15 -2.22
CA HIS A 54 -3.56 -1.12 -1.36
C HIS A 54 -2.52 -2.05 -0.78
N TYR A 55 -2.43 -2.06 0.54
CA TYR A 55 -1.55 -2.96 1.27
C TYR A 55 -2.37 -4.05 1.96
N GLN A 56 -1.86 -5.28 1.92
CA GLN A 56 -2.52 -6.44 2.51
C GLN A 56 -1.50 -7.40 3.13
N GLU A 57 -1.75 -7.78 4.38
CA GLU A 57 -1.15 -8.93 5.06
C GLU A 57 -2.17 -10.06 5.08
N ASN A 58 -1.73 -11.26 4.71
CA ASN A 58 -2.48 -12.49 4.96
C ASN A 58 -1.76 -13.30 6.03
N ARG A 59 -2.46 -13.56 7.11
CA ARG A 59 -2.05 -14.43 8.22
C ARG A 59 -2.97 -15.66 8.24
N LYS A 60 -2.60 -16.70 8.99
CA LYS A 60 -3.37 -17.96 9.06
C LYS A 60 -4.87 -17.76 9.29
N ASP A 61 -5.24 -16.84 10.19
CA ASP A 61 -6.63 -16.66 10.63
C ASP A 61 -7.20 -15.26 10.39
N GLU A 62 -6.39 -14.31 9.90
CA GLU A 62 -6.82 -12.93 9.67
C GLU A 62 -6.17 -12.31 8.43
N ALA A 63 -6.89 -11.36 7.82
CA ALA A 63 -6.32 -10.45 6.84
C ALA A 63 -6.30 -9.04 7.44
N TRP A 64 -5.22 -8.32 7.19
CA TRP A 64 -5.10 -6.92 7.58
C TRP A 64 -4.82 -6.09 6.33
N LYS A 65 -5.69 -5.11 6.05
CA LYS A 65 -5.67 -4.35 4.81
C LYS A 65 -5.90 -2.88 5.07
N CYS A 66 -5.16 -2.02 4.40
CA CYS A 66 -5.44 -0.59 4.36
C CYS A 66 -5.22 -0.05 2.95
N ARG A 67 -5.81 1.11 2.65
CA ARG A 67 -5.77 1.69 1.30
C ARG A 67 -5.66 3.20 1.33
N TRP A 68 -4.84 3.74 0.45
CA TRP A 68 -4.74 5.17 0.17
C TRP A 68 -5.28 5.41 -1.23
N ASP A 69 -6.32 6.23 -1.32
CA ASP A 69 -6.96 6.55 -2.58
C ASP A 69 -6.93 8.03 -2.87
N ARG A 70 -6.72 8.33 -4.15
CA ARG A 70 -7.03 9.61 -4.77
C ARG A 70 -8.00 9.34 -5.90
N HIS A 71 -9.28 9.57 -5.68
CA HIS A 71 -10.30 9.59 -6.72
C HIS A 71 -11.58 10.26 -6.19
N PRO A 72 -12.44 10.81 -7.06
CA PRO A 72 -13.76 11.27 -6.64
C PRO A 72 -14.58 10.13 -6.01
N ASN A 73 -15.30 10.41 -4.91
CA ASN A 73 -16.28 9.52 -4.31
C ASN A 73 -17.49 10.34 -3.81
N ALA A 74 -18.65 9.72 -3.68
CA ALA A 74 -19.89 10.35 -3.22
C ALA A 74 -19.88 10.69 -1.72
N HIS A 75 -19.05 10.01 -0.93
CA HIS A 75 -19.09 10.04 0.54
C HIS A 75 -17.84 10.65 1.19
N ASN A 76 -16.80 10.95 0.41
CA ASN A 76 -15.50 11.44 0.90
C ASN A 76 -14.91 12.46 -0.06
N THR A 77 -13.94 13.23 0.43
CA THR A 77 -13.06 14.06 -0.41
C THR A 77 -12.25 13.20 -1.38
N ARG A 78 -11.64 13.85 -2.38
CA ARG A 78 -10.87 13.16 -3.43
C ARG A 78 -9.75 12.28 -2.86
N ASP A 79 -9.09 12.76 -1.81
CA ASP A 79 -8.02 12.04 -1.10
C ASP A 79 -8.61 11.41 0.16
N HIS A 80 -8.55 10.08 0.28
CA HIS A 80 -9.09 9.39 1.45
C HIS A 80 -8.29 8.13 1.80
N PHE A 81 -8.31 7.78 3.09
CA PHE A 81 -7.68 6.59 3.65
C PHE A 81 -8.74 5.60 4.10
N HIS A 82 -8.61 4.34 3.69
CA HIS A 82 -9.40 3.26 4.24
C HIS A 82 -8.57 2.54 5.31
N PRO A 83 -8.95 2.64 6.59
CA PRO A 83 -8.20 2.06 7.67
C PRO A 83 -8.28 0.53 7.69
N PRO A 84 -7.33 -0.10 8.38
CA PRO A 84 -7.43 -1.51 8.74
C PRO A 84 -8.58 -1.83 9.69
N PRO A 85 -8.96 -3.11 9.81
CA PRO A 85 -8.34 -4.29 9.17
C PRO A 85 -8.88 -4.62 7.78
N MET A 86 -10.00 -4.03 7.37
CA MET A 86 -10.73 -4.47 6.18
C MET A 86 -10.60 -3.56 4.96
N ALA A 87 -10.07 -2.34 5.13
CA ALA A 87 -10.12 -1.29 4.11
C ALA A 87 -11.54 -1.13 3.52
N SER A 88 -12.56 -1.09 4.40
CA SER A 88 -13.97 -1.10 3.99
C SER A 88 -14.31 0.13 3.17
N GLN A 89 -15.08 -0.03 2.09
CA GLN A 89 -15.52 1.09 1.25
C GLN A 89 -16.33 2.14 2.01
N SER A 90 -17.06 1.72 3.05
CA SER A 90 -17.91 2.60 3.87
C SER A 90 -17.17 3.22 5.06
N ASP A 91 -15.91 2.84 5.27
CA ASP A 91 -15.08 3.29 6.38
C ASP A 91 -13.84 3.95 5.76
N ALA A 92 -13.95 5.24 5.52
CA ALA A 92 -12.92 6.03 4.88
C ALA A 92 -12.80 7.38 5.57
N ASP A 93 -11.57 7.73 5.92
CA ASP A 93 -11.23 9.01 6.50
C ASP A 93 -10.74 9.96 5.41
N ASP A 94 -11.25 11.19 5.42
CA ASP A 94 -10.75 12.24 4.55
C ASP A 94 -9.27 12.54 4.86
N ALA A 95 -8.49 12.76 3.81
CA ALA A 95 -7.06 12.98 3.92
C ALA A 95 -6.56 14.03 2.90
N GLN A 96 -5.26 14.29 2.94
CA GLN A 96 -4.57 15.10 1.93
C GLN A 96 -3.25 14.43 1.56
N TRP A 97 -3.12 14.06 0.30
CA TRP A 97 -1.98 13.30 -0.19
C TRP A 97 -0.96 14.21 -0.90
N PRO A 98 0.35 13.94 -0.78
CA PRO A 98 1.36 14.52 -1.66
C PRO A 98 0.98 14.45 -3.15
N ALA A 99 1.35 15.48 -3.90
CA ALA A 99 1.17 15.51 -5.35
C ALA A 99 2.21 14.65 -6.09
N ASP A 100 3.46 14.62 -5.59
CA ASP A 100 4.54 13.84 -6.18
C ASP A 100 4.38 12.35 -5.83
N HIS A 101 4.42 11.49 -6.85
CA HIS A 101 4.26 10.05 -6.69
C HIS A 101 5.35 9.42 -5.81
N ARG A 102 6.57 9.96 -5.79
CA ARG A 102 7.66 9.46 -4.94
C ARG A 102 7.42 9.82 -3.49
N ASP A 103 6.86 10.99 -3.23
CA ASP A 103 6.45 11.40 -1.89
C ASP A 103 5.29 10.56 -1.38
N MET A 104 4.33 10.22 -2.24
CA MET A 104 3.29 9.24 -1.89
C MET A 104 3.86 7.85 -1.58
N CYS A 105 4.79 7.33 -2.39
CA CYS A 105 5.44 6.06 -2.10
C CYS A 105 6.19 6.10 -0.75
N ARG A 106 6.87 7.21 -0.43
CA ARG A 106 7.55 7.36 0.88
C ARG A 106 6.55 7.33 2.03
N LEU A 107 5.46 8.09 1.93
CA LEU A 107 4.41 8.12 2.94
C LEU A 107 3.88 6.72 3.25
N VAL A 108 3.58 5.93 2.21
CA VAL A 108 3.08 4.57 2.38
C VAL A 108 4.15 3.66 2.98
N LEU A 109 5.38 3.71 2.48
CA LEU A 109 6.47 2.87 2.99
C LEU A 109 6.80 3.19 4.46
N ASP A 110 6.80 4.46 4.85
CA ASP A 110 7.05 4.89 6.23
C ASP A 110 5.93 4.39 7.17
N PHE A 111 4.66 4.45 6.73
CA PHE A 111 3.53 3.88 7.49
C PHE A 111 3.67 2.36 7.67
N LEU A 112 4.13 1.63 6.64
CA LEU A 112 4.34 0.19 6.73
C LEU A 112 5.53 -0.16 7.64
N GLU A 113 6.61 0.63 7.61
CA GLU A 113 7.74 0.49 8.52
C GLU A 113 7.30 0.68 9.98
N GLU A 114 6.58 1.77 10.29
CA GLU A 114 6.04 2.02 11.64
C GLU A 114 5.11 0.90 12.11
N ARG A 115 4.26 0.38 11.22
CA ARG A 115 3.39 -0.76 11.54
C ARG A 115 4.19 -2.00 11.92
N ILE A 116 5.21 -2.34 11.14
CA ILE A 116 6.02 -3.53 11.37
C ILE A 116 6.75 -3.38 12.71
N GLU A 117 7.36 -2.24 12.98
CA GLU A 117 8.05 -1.93 14.24
C GLU A 117 7.13 -1.89 15.46
N THR A 118 5.84 -1.54 15.29
CA THR A 118 4.87 -1.48 16.40
C THR A 118 4.32 -2.85 16.75
N VAL A 119 4.13 -3.71 15.76
CA VAL A 119 3.50 -5.03 15.93
C VAL A 119 4.53 -6.12 16.26
N TRP A 120 5.80 -5.90 15.93
CA TRP A 120 6.88 -6.90 16.04
C TRP A 120 8.16 -6.31 16.64
#